data_AF-A0A355EYL1-F1
#
_entry.id   AF-A0A355EYL1-F1
#
_cell.length_a   1.000
_cell.length_b   1.000
_cell.length_c   1.000
_cell.angle_alpha   90.00
_cell.angle_beta   90.00
_cell.angle_gamma   90.00
#
_symmetry.space_group_name_H-M   'P 1'
#
loop_
_entity.id
_entity.type
_entity.pdbx_description
1 polymer ?
#
loop_
_entity_poly.entity_id
_entity_poly.type
_entity_poly.pdbx_seq_one_letter_code
_entity_poly.pdbx_strand_id
1 'polypeptide(L)'
;PARRFGLAQGLRTADQLPGVPLTQERAAALHRIVTGALAAAGALPFSIAPSSCLVSEAGVPTALADEPLRLALARGLLPVVYGDVVTDRAWGISICSTERLFTLLAHRLPESGLAIDRILWLGETDGVWDDAGRTIPRITADTFAAAERSIGAPAGVDVTGGMLHRVETALAL
;
A
#
# COMPACT_ATOMS: atom_id res chain seq x y z
N PRO A 1 -7.40 10.75 -10.47
CA PRO A 1 -7.93 12.06 -10.00
C PRO A 1 -6.94 12.86 -9.15
N ALA A 2 -6.33 12.26 -8.12
CA ALA A 2 -5.37 12.92 -7.23
C ALA A 2 -4.29 13.75 -7.95
N ARG A 3 -3.64 13.19 -9.00
CA ARG A 3 -2.64 13.90 -9.80
C ARG A 3 -3.20 15.14 -10.50
N ARG A 4 -4.42 15.05 -11.06
CA ARG A 4 -5.09 16.16 -11.75
C ARG A 4 -5.39 17.33 -10.80
N PHE A 5 -5.73 17.04 -9.55
CA PHE A 5 -6.04 18.05 -8.53
C PHE A 5 -4.83 18.41 -7.63
N GLY A 6 -3.63 17.87 -7.92
CA GLY A 6 -2.42 18.18 -7.15
C GLY A 6 -2.46 17.76 -5.68
N LEU A 7 -3.16 16.67 -5.34
CA LEU A 7 -3.39 16.27 -3.93
C LEU A 7 -2.20 15.59 -3.25
N ALA A 8 -1.10 15.32 -3.97
CA ALA A 8 0.05 14.57 -3.45
C ALA A 8 0.72 15.25 -2.24
N GLN A 9 0.60 16.57 -2.15
CA GLN A 9 1.13 17.40 -1.07
C GLN A 9 -0.01 17.93 -0.19
N GLY A 10 -1.18 17.29 -0.21
CA GLY A 10 -2.36 17.67 0.55
C GLY A 10 -3.19 18.83 -0.02
N LEU A 11 -4.05 19.41 0.81
CA LEU A 11 -4.89 20.56 0.45
C LEU A 11 -4.13 21.86 0.71
N ARG A 12 -4.03 22.69 -0.32
CA ARG A 12 -3.36 23.99 -0.35
C ARG A 12 -4.28 25.09 -0.84
N THR A 13 -5.24 24.77 -1.73
CA THR A 13 -6.23 25.72 -2.23
C THR A 13 -7.63 25.10 -2.27
N ALA A 14 -8.66 25.94 -2.29
CA ALA A 14 -10.06 25.49 -2.34
C ALA A 14 -10.40 24.75 -3.65
N ASP A 15 -9.73 25.06 -4.76
CA ASP A 15 -9.94 24.42 -6.07
C ASP A 15 -9.58 22.92 -6.07
N GLN A 16 -8.83 22.47 -5.07
CA GLN A 16 -8.46 21.06 -4.90
C GLN A 16 -9.56 20.24 -4.22
N LEU A 17 -10.50 20.88 -3.50
CA LEU A 17 -11.53 20.20 -2.72
C LEU A 17 -12.36 19.19 -3.53
N PRO A 18 -12.82 19.48 -4.77
CA PRO A 18 -13.55 18.50 -5.56
C PRO A 18 -12.74 17.24 -5.90
N GLY A 19 -11.41 17.33 -5.87
CA GLY A 19 -10.51 16.21 -6.13
C GLY A 19 -10.53 15.15 -5.01
N VAL A 20 -10.85 15.54 -3.78
CA VAL A 20 -10.86 14.65 -2.61
C VAL A 20 -11.94 13.56 -2.75
N PRO A 21 -13.25 13.89 -2.81
CA PRO A 21 -14.29 12.87 -2.92
C PRO A 21 -14.19 12.09 -4.24
N LEU A 22 -13.75 12.73 -5.33
CA LEU A 22 -13.54 12.04 -6.61
C LEU A 22 -12.39 11.02 -6.53
N THR A 23 -11.33 11.31 -5.78
CA THR A 23 -10.23 10.35 -5.59
C THR A 23 -10.68 9.18 -4.70
N GLN A 24 -11.35 9.47 -3.59
CA GLN A 24 -11.91 8.43 -2.70
C GLN A 24 -12.89 7.53 -3.45
N GLU A 25 -13.80 8.10 -4.24
CA GLU A 25 -14.77 7.33 -5.01
C GLU A 25 -14.09 6.36 -5.97
N ARG A 26 -13.05 6.81 -6.70
CA ARG A 26 -12.32 5.95 -7.64
C ARG A 26 -11.56 4.83 -6.94
N ALA A 27 -10.95 5.11 -5.79
CA ALA A 27 -10.29 4.11 -4.96
C ALA A 27 -11.31 3.07 -4.45
N ALA A 28 -12.43 3.53 -3.89
CA ALA A 28 -13.51 2.67 -3.41
C ALA A 28 -14.17 1.85 -4.53
N ALA A 29 -14.30 2.40 -5.74
CA ALA A 29 -14.81 1.68 -6.89
C ALA A 29 -13.91 0.49 -7.28
N LEU A 30 -12.60 0.69 -7.34
CA LEU A 30 -11.64 -0.38 -7.58
C LEU A 30 -11.68 -1.42 -6.44
N HIS A 31 -11.69 -0.97 -5.19
CA HIS A 31 -11.80 -1.84 -4.02
C HIS A 31 -13.05 -2.74 -4.05
N ARG A 32 -14.21 -2.20 -4.49
CA ARG A 32 -15.43 -3.00 -4.66
C ARG A 32 -15.30 -4.07 -5.74
N ILE A 33 -14.59 -3.79 -6.83
CA ILE A 33 -14.31 -4.81 -7.87
C ILE A 33 -13.47 -5.94 -7.27
N VAL A 34 -12.40 -5.59 -6.52
CA VAL A 34 -11.52 -6.57 -5.88
C VAL A 34 -12.26 -7.42 -4.85
N THR A 35 -13.00 -6.79 -3.94
CA THR A 35 -13.76 -7.52 -2.91
C THR A 35 -14.89 -8.37 -3.51
N GLY A 36 -15.54 -7.90 -4.57
CA GLY A 36 -16.49 -8.70 -5.35
C GLY A 36 -15.85 -9.94 -5.96
N ALA A 37 -14.67 -9.81 -6.56
CA ALA A 37 -13.92 -10.94 -7.13
C ALA A 37 -13.47 -11.94 -6.05
N LEU A 38 -12.98 -11.46 -4.91
CA LEU A 38 -12.62 -12.31 -3.76
C LEU A 38 -13.83 -13.12 -3.26
N ALA A 39 -14.98 -12.46 -3.08
CA ALA A 39 -16.21 -13.13 -2.67
C ALA A 39 -16.67 -14.18 -3.69
N ALA A 40 -16.61 -13.85 -4.99
CA ALA A 40 -16.96 -14.78 -6.06
C ALA A 40 -16.03 -16.02 -6.11
N ALA A 41 -14.77 -15.87 -5.68
CA ALA A 41 -13.81 -16.96 -5.52
C ALA A 41 -14.01 -17.77 -4.21
N GLY A 42 -15.03 -17.45 -3.39
CA GLY A 42 -15.33 -18.14 -2.14
C GLY A 42 -14.59 -17.61 -0.90
N ALA A 43 -13.87 -16.49 -1.01
CA ALA A 43 -13.28 -15.83 0.15
C ALA A 43 -14.34 -15.05 0.95
N LEU A 44 -13.98 -14.61 2.16
CA LEU A 44 -14.84 -13.86 3.08
C LEU A 44 -14.31 -12.42 3.28
N PRO A 45 -14.31 -11.56 2.24
CA PRO A 45 -13.73 -10.23 2.35
C PRO A 45 -14.50 -9.35 3.33
N PHE A 46 -13.77 -8.65 4.20
CA PHE A 46 -14.27 -7.64 5.12
C PHE A 46 -13.62 -6.30 4.80
N SER A 47 -14.40 -5.35 4.30
CA SER A 47 -13.90 -4.06 3.82
C SER A 47 -13.51 -3.13 4.95
N ILE A 48 -12.29 -2.58 4.90
CA ILE A 48 -11.82 -1.54 5.82
C ILE A 48 -11.30 -0.36 5.00
N ALA A 49 -11.99 0.77 5.10
CA ALA A 49 -11.61 2.00 4.41
C ALA A 49 -10.61 2.81 5.25
N PRO A 50 -9.37 3.05 4.79
CA PRO A 50 -8.40 3.80 5.58
C PRO A 50 -8.85 5.22 5.90
N SER A 51 -9.63 5.87 5.02
CA SER A 51 -10.24 7.17 5.29
C SER A 51 -11.11 7.21 6.55
N SER A 52 -11.56 6.07 7.06
CA SER A 52 -12.40 5.96 8.26
C SER A 52 -11.64 5.55 9.53
N CYS A 53 -10.38 5.12 9.41
CA CYS A 53 -9.63 4.57 10.55
C CYS A 53 -8.18 5.02 10.64
N LEU A 54 -7.69 5.82 9.68
CA LEU A 54 -6.30 6.28 9.62
C LEU A 54 -6.24 7.81 9.62
N VAL A 55 -5.33 8.35 10.41
CA VAL A 55 -5.00 9.78 10.41
C VAL A 55 -3.50 9.93 10.14
N SER A 56 -3.17 10.89 9.29
CA SER A 56 -1.80 11.27 8.97
C SER A 56 -1.40 12.61 9.57
N GLU A 57 -0.10 12.85 9.60
CA GLU A 57 0.50 14.16 9.84
C GLU A 57 1.63 14.36 8.82
N ALA A 58 1.51 15.42 8.02
CA ALA A 58 2.46 15.75 6.96
C ALA A 58 2.73 14.58 6.00
N GLY A 59 1.67 13.82 5.65
CA GLY A 59 1.73 12.69 4.74
C GLY A 59 2.18 11.38 5.36
N VAL A 60 2.49 11.35 6.66
CA VAL A 60 2.91 10.15 7.40
C VAL A 60 1.75 9.65 8.26
N PRO A 61 1.34 8.36 8.16
CA PRO A 61 0.36 7.80 9.08
C PRO A 61 0.84 7.86 10.54
N THR A 62 0.04 8.48 11.43
CA THR A 62 0.38 8.62 12.86
C THR A 62 -0.62 7.94 13.78
N ALA A 63 -1.85 7.70 13.33
CA ALA A 63 -2.85 6.94 14.09
C ALA A 63 -3.61 5.97 13.19
N LEU A 64 -3.88 4.77 13.71
CA LEU A 64 -4.67 3.74 13.07
C LEU A 64 -5.60 3.09 14.12
N ALA A 65 -6.90 3.09 13.87
CA ALA A 65 -7.87 2.30 14.63
C ALA A 65 -8.00 0.91 14.00
N ASP A 66 -7.16 -0.03 14.43
CA ASP A 66 -7.02 -1.37 13.84
C ASP A 66 -7.90 -2.44 14.49
N GLU A 67 -8.60 -2.13 15.59
CA GLU A 67 -9.45 -3.09 16.30
C GLU A 67 -10.46 -3.81 15.38
N PRO A 68 -11.17 -3.15 14.45
CA PRO A 68 -12.04 -3.84 13.50
C PRO A 68 -11.31 -4.87 12.63
N LEU A 69 -10.06 -4.57 12.22
CA LEU A 69 -9.22 -5.50 11.47
C LEU A 69 -8.88 -6.73 12.32
N ARG A 70 -8.45 -6.53 13.57
CA ARG A 70 -8.09 -7.63 14.48
C ARG A 70 -9.29 -8.52 14.80
N LEU A 71 -10.44 -7.91 15.07
CA LEU A 71 -11.69 -8.64 15.33
C LEU A 71 -12.14 -9.44 14.09
N ALA A 72 -12.01 -8.87 12.89
CA ALA A 72 -12.34 -9.56 11.65
C ALA A 72 -11.44 -10.80 11.44
N LEU A 73 -10.13 -10.66 11.62
CA LEU A 73 -9.18 -11.79 11.56
C LEU A 73 -9.54 -12.88 12.58
N ALA A 74 -9.83 -12.50 13.83
CA ALA A 74 -10.21 -13.43 14.89
C ALA A 74 -11.52 -14.21 14.61
N ARG A 75 -12.34 -13.72 13.67
CA ARG A 75 -13.57 -14.39 13.20
C ARG A 75 -13.40 -15.14 11.88
N GLY A 76 -12.17 -15.25 11.36
CA GLY A 76 -11.89 -15.93 10.10
C GLY A 76 -12.35 -15.15 8.86
N LEU A 77 -12.62 -13.85 9.00
CA LEU A 77 -12.83 -12.97 7.85
C LEU A 77 -11.47 -12.58 7.24
N LEU A 78 -11.50 -12.15 5.99
CA LEU A 78 -10.35 -11.60 5.26
C LEU A 78 -10.45 -10.07 5.22
N PRO A 79 -9.77 -9.32 6.12
CA PRO A 79 -9.75 -7.87 6.01
C PRO A 79 -9.12 -7.44 4.68
N VAL A 80 -9.79 -6.53 3.97
CA VAL A 80 -9.30 -5.95 2.72
C VAL A 80 -9.25 -4.44 2.88
N VAL A 81 -8.03 -3.90 2.76
CA VAL A 81 -7.73 -2.47 2.72
C VAL A 81 -7.25 -2.07 1.33
N TYR A 82 -7.21 -0.77 1.05
CA TYR A 82 -6.83 -0.21 -0.25
C TYR A 82 -6.21 1.17 -0.09
N GLY A 83 -5.43 1.64 -1.06
CA GLY A 83 -4.93 3.02 -1.03
C GLY A 83 -6.07 4.05 -1.09
N ASP A 84 -6.04 5.07 -0.25
CA ASP A 84 -7.16 5.99 -0.05
C ASP A 84 -6.70 7.44 0.24
N VAL A 85 -7.63 8.40 0.17
CA VAL A 85 -7.41 9.74 0.71
C VAL A 85 -7.80 9.75 2.18
N VAL A 86 -6.87 10.09 3.05
CA VAL A 86 -7.05 10.12 4.51
C VAL A 86 -6.96 11.55 5.03
N THR A 87 -7.54 11.81 6.20
CA THR A 87 -7.38 13.10 6.87
C THR A 87 -5.94 13.27 7.37
N ASP A 88 -5.42 14.48 7.26
CA ASP A 88 -4.06 14.84 7.69
C ASP A 88 -4.07 16.08 8.59
N ARG A 89 -3.41 16.00 9.75
CA ARG A 89 -3.38 17.09 10.74
C ARG A 89 -2.66 18.34 10.24
N ALA A 90 -1.63 18.19 9.42
CA ALA A 90 -0.82 19.30 8.92
C ALA A 90 -1.25 19.76 7.52
N TRP A 91 -1.72 18.83 6.70
CA TRP A 91 -2.00 19.07 5.28
C TRP A 91 -3.49 19.05 4.93
N GLY A 92 -4.37 18.84 5.90
CA GLY A 92 -5.82 18.66 5.74
C GLY A 92 -6.17 17.26 5.24
N ILE A 93 -5.54 16.83 4.15
CA ILE A 93 -5.59 15.45 3.64
C ILE A 93 -4.21 14.98 3.19
N SER A 94 -4.05 13.67 3.05
CA SER A 94 -2.92 13.07 2.35
C SER A 94 -3.37 11.84 1.57
N ILE A 95 -2.56 11.43 0.59
CA ILE A 95 -2.75 10.18 -0.13
C ILE A 95 -2.01 9.08 0.64
N CYS A 96 -2.76 8.16 1.23
CA CYS A 96 -2.19 6.95 1.81
C CYS A 96 -2.14 5.89 0.70
N SER A 97 -0.97 5.67 0.09
CA SER A 97 -0.80 4.62 -0.91
C SER A 97 -0.93 3.23 -0.28
N THR A 98 -1.20 2.22 -1.11
CA THR A 98 -1.23 0.82 -0.68
C THR A 98 0.11 0.44 -0.04
N GLU A 99 1.24 0.90 -0.58
CA GLU A 99 2.56 0.65 -0.03
C GLU A 99 2.79 1.27 1.35
N ARG A 100 2.35 2.52 1.58
CA ARG A 100 2.44 3.15 2.91
C ARG A 100 1.59 2.41 3.93
N LEU A 101 0.38 2.03 3.53
CA LEU A 101 -0.53 1.26 4.38
C LEU A 101 0.02 -0.14 4.67
N PHE A 102 0.63 -0.77 3.67
CA PHE A 102 1.27 -2.06 3.79
C PHE A 102 2.37 -2.06 4.86
N THR A 103 3.34 -1.13 4.76
CA THR A 103 4.42 -0.99 5.76
C THR A 103 3.86 -0.66 7.15
N LEU A 104 2.85 0.22 7.23
CA LEU A 104 2.20 0.55 8.50
C LEU A 104 1.62 -0.70 9.18
N LEU A 105 0.85 -1.51 8.45
CA LEU A 105 0.24 -2.72 9.00
C LEU A 105 1.29 -3.78 9.36
N ALA A 106 2.34 -3.92 8.54
CA ALA A 106 3.42 -4.86 8.81
C ALA A 106 4.11 -4.59 10.17
N HIS A 107 4.23 -3.34 10.59
CA HIS A 107 4.73 -2.99 11.93
C HIS A 107 3.65 -3.03 13.02
N ARG A 108 2.44 -2.53 12.75
CA ARG A 108 1.38 -2.37 13.76
C ARG A 108 0.73 -3.69 14.21
N LEU A 109 0.57 -4.66 13.31
CA LEU A 109 -0.09 -5.92 13.65
C LEU A 109 0.75 -6.75 14.64
N PRO A 110 2.08 -6.91 14.48
CA PRO A 110 2.92 -7.54 15.49
C PRO A 110 2.86 -6.87 16.87
N GLU A 111 2.89 -5.53 16.92
CA GLU A 111 2.72 -4.76 18.18
C GLU A 111 1.39 -5.08 18.87
N SER A 112 0.36 -5.42 18.08
CA SER A 112 -0.98 -5.74 18.55
C SER A 112 -1.19 -7.24 18.82
N GLY A 113 -0.11 -8.04 18.82
CA GLY A 113 -0.12 -9.47 19.13
C GLY A 113 -0.45 -10.38 17.95
N LEU A 114 -0.48 -9.87 16.72
CA LEU A 114 -0.70 -10.66 15.51
C LEU A 114 0.63 -10.91 14.80
N ALA A 115 1.11 -12.14 14.85
CA ALA A 115 2.31 -12.56 14.13
C ALA A 115 2.08 -12.52 12.61
N ILE A 116 3.11 -12.07 11.88
CA ILE A 116 3.16 -12.10 10.43
C ILE A 116 4.27 -13.06 10.03
N ASP A 117 3.90 -14.23 9.52
CA ASP A 117 4.89 -15.23 9.09
C ASP A 117 5.44 -14.93 7.70
N ARG A 118 4.60 -14.35 6.82
CA ARG A 118 4.94 -14.09 5.43
C ARG A 118 4.24 -12.84 4.91
N ILE A 119 4.96 -12.15 4.04
CA ILE A 119 4.50 -11.02 3.25
C ILE A 119 4.58 -11.42 1.78
N LEU A 120 3.52 -11.13 1.03
CA LEU A 120 3.45 -11.40 -0.41
C LEU A 120 3.19 -10.10 -1.15
N TRP A 121 4.07 -9.80 -2.10
CA TRP A 121 3.89 -8.68 -3.02
C TRP A 121 3.45 -9.22 -4.38
N LEU A 122 2.27 -8.81 -4.84
CA LEU A 122 1.75 -9.21 -6.14
C LEU A 122 2.02 -8.08 -7.15
N GLY A 123 2.56 -8.46 -8.30
CA GLY A 123 2.91 -7.54 -9.38
C GLY A 123 2.69 -8.16 -10.75
N GLU A 124 3.07 -7.44 -11.79
CA GLU A 124 2.95 -7.87 -13.19
C GLU A 124 4.07 -8.83 -13.63
N THR A 125 5.13 -8.96 -12.82
CA THR A 125 6.29 -9.81 -13.08
C THR A 125 6.31 -11.01 -12.15
N ASP A 126 7.00 -12.08 -12.56
CA ASP A 126 7.18 -13.30 -11.75
C ASP A 126 8.03 -13.07 -10.48
N GLY A 127 8.62 -11.90 -10.34
CA GLY A 127 9.44 -11.48 -9.21
C GLY A 127 10.29 -10.27 -9.54
N VAL A 128 11.40 -10.11 -8.83
CA VAL A 128 12.38 -9.05 -9.09
C VAL A 128 13.28 -9.49 -10.25
N TRP A 129 13.38 -8.69 -11.30
CA TRP A 129 14.26 -8.98 -12.43
C TRP A 129 15.64 -8.34 -12.28
N ASP A 130 16.66 -9.04 -12.78
CA ASP A 130 17.99 -8.48 -13.04
C ASP A 130 18.03 -7.67 -14.35
N ASP A 131 19.22 -7.18 -14.69
CA ASP A 131 19.49 -6.39 -15.90
C ASP A 131 19.32 -7.17 -17.21
N ALA A 132 19.36 -8.51 -17.13
CA ALA A 132 19.09 -9.42 -18.23
C ALA A 132 17.61 -9.85 -18.31
N GLY A 133 16.73 -9.29 -17.47
CA GLY A 133 15.30 -9.62 -17.44
C GLY A 133 14.99 -11.00 -16.83
N ARG A 134 15.92 -11.57 -16.06
CA ARG A 134 15.74 -12.86 -15.38
C ARG A 134 15.30 -12.62 -13.94
N THR A 135 14.37 -13.44 -13.45
CA THR A 135 13.95 -13.37 -12.04
C THR A 135 15.07 -13.77 -11.09
N ILE A 136 15.42 -12.86 -10.18
CA ILE A 136 16.35 -13.09 -9.09
C ILE A 136 15.65 -14.01 -8.08
N PRO A 137 16.12 -15.25 -7.86
CA PRO A 137 15.37 -16.23 -7.06
C PRO A 137 15.29 -15.87 -5.57
N ARG A 138 16.32 -15.20 -5.05
CA ARG A 138 16.42 -14.83 -3.65
C ARG A 138 17.29 -13.59 -3.49
N ILE A 139 16.77 -12.64 -2.72
CA ILE A 139 17.51 -11.47 -2.25
C ILE A 139 17.50 -11.52 -0.73
N THR A 140 18.68 -11.44 -0.14
CA THR A 140 18.92 -11.27 1.31
C THR A 140 19.70 -9.98 1.55
N ALA A 141 19.76 -9.52 2.81
CA ALA A 141 20.56 -8.36 3.20
C ALA A 141 22.02 -8.45 2.70
N ASP A 142 22.65 -9.63 2.82
CA ASP A 142 24.04 -9.84 2.38
C ASP A 142 24.21 -9.74 0.85
N THR A 143 23.19 -10.15 0.09
CA THR A 143 23.24 -10.13 -1.38
C THR A 143 22.72 -8.83 -1.99
N PHE A 144 22.08 -7.97 -1.18
CA PHE A 144 21.35 -6.81 -1.68
C PHE A 144 22.25 -5.81 -2.41
N ALA A 145 23.44 -5.50 -1.89
CA ALA A 145 24.38 -4.57 -2.55
C ALA A 145 24.85 -5.04 -3.95
N ALA A 146 24.79 -6.34 -4.23
CA ALA A 146 25.02 -6.87 -5.57
C ALA A 146 23.75 -6.81 -6.42
N ALA A 147 22.61 -7.20 -5.85
CA ALA A 147 21.32 -7.19 -6.53
C ALA A 147 20.86 -5.78 -6.92
N GLU A 148 20.99 -4.78 -6.04
CA GLU A 148 20.61 -3.39 -6.25
C GLU A 148 21.17 -2.83 -7.56
N ARG A 149 22.42 -3.15 -7.89
CA ARG A 149 23.07 -2.71 -9.14
C ARG A 149 22.45 -3.33 -10.40
N SER A 150 21.75 -4.45 -10.26
CA SER A 150 21.09 -5.17 -11.36
C SER A 150 19.57 -4.93 -11.41
N ILE A 151 18.96 -4.50 -10.30
CA ILE A 151 17.52 -4.23 -10.22
C ILE A 151 17.21 -2.94 -10.99
N GLY A 152 16.38 -3.03 -12.02
CA GLY A 152 15.90 -1.85 -12.77
C GLY A 152 16.77 -1.42 -13.96
N ALA A 153 17.74 -2.24 -14.38
CA ALA A 153 18.61 -1.95 -15.51
C ALA A 153 18.32 -2.86 -16.73
N PRO A 154 17.14 -2.79 -17.35
CA PRO A 154 17.15 -2.17 -18.67
C PRO A 154 15.94 -1.25 -18.96
N ALA A 155 16.14 -0.36 -19.93
CA ALA A 155 15.25 0.73 -20.31
C ALA A 155 13.79 0.30 -20.52
N GLY A 156 12.88 0.84 -19.71
CA GLY A 156 11.45 0.94 -20.05
C GLY A 156 10.46 0.27 -19.10
N VAL A 157 10.89 -0.52 -18.09
CA VAL A 157 9.95 -1.30 -17.25
C VAL A 157 9.71 -0.70 -15.86
N ASP A 158 10.68 -0.01 -15.26
CA ASP A 158 10.49 0.69 -13.98
C ASP A 158 11.25 2.02 -13.92
N VAL A 159 10.67 3.05 -14.54
CA VAL A 159 11.17 4.44 -14.48
C VAL A 159 10.86 5.14 -13.16
N THR A 160 10.28 4.43 -12.19
CA THR A 160 9.86 4.99 -10.89
C THR A 160 10.77 4.60 -9.72
N GLY A 161 11.68 3.63 -9.93
CA GLY A 161 12.44 3.00 -8.84
C GLY A 161 11.55 2.21 -7.89
N GLY A 162 10.35 1.84 -8.34
CA GLY A 162 9.32 1.23 -7.50
C GLY A 162 9.71 -0.16 -7.01
N MET A 163 10.31 -0.98 -7.85
CA MET A 163 10.75 -2.33 -7.50
C MET A 163 11.90 -2.32 -6.49
N LEU A 164 12.90 -1.45 -6.70
CA LEU A 164 14.00 -1.30 -5.74
C LEU A 164 13.45 -0.89 -4.37
N HIS A 165 12.57 0.11 -4.33
CA HIS A 165 11.94 0.55 -3.08
C HIS A 165 11.14 -0.55 -2.37
N ARG A 166 10.48 -1.44 -3.13
CA ARG A 166 9.78 -2.60 -2.57
C ARG A 166 10.73 -3.61 -1.94
N VAL A 167 11.88 -3.86 -2.58
CA VAL A 167 12.91 -4.75 -2.04
C VAL A 167 13.52 -4.16 -0.78
N GLU A 168 13.86 -2.86 -0.78
CA GLU A 168 14.34 -2.16 0.42
C GLU A 168 13.33 -2.24 1.56
N THR A 169 12.05 -1.98 1.25
CA THR A 169 10.97 -2.09 2.23
C THR A 169 10.87 -3.51 2.79
N ALA A 170 10.93 -4.53 1.93
CA ALA A 170 10.87 -5.92 2.36
C ALA A 170 12.07 -6.35 3.22
N LEU A 171 13.26 -5.78 2.99
CA LEU A 171 14.46 -6.05 3.79
C LEU A 171 14.48 -5.31 5.14
N ALA A 172 13.70 -4.23 5.27
CA ALA A 172 13.58 -3.45 6.48
C ALA A 172 12.47 -3.91 7.44
N LEU A 173 11.58 -4.79 6.96
CA LEU A 173 10.51 -5.45 7.74
C LEU A 173 11.02 -6.73 8.40
#